data_AF-A0A535R6N7-F1
#
_entry.id   AF-A0A535R6N7-F1
#
_cell.length_a   1.000
_cell.length_b   1.000
_cell.length_c   1.000
_cell.angle_alpha   90.00
_cell.angle_beta   90.00
_cell.angle_gamma   90.00
#
_symmetry.space_group_name_H-M   'P 1'
#
loop_
_entity.id
_entity.type
_entity.pdbx_description
1 polymer ?
#
loop_
_entity_poly.entity_id
_entity_poly.type
_entity_poly.pdbx_seq_one_letter_code
_entity_poly.pdbx_strand_id
1 'polypeptide(L)'
;MSSEIAEFPLPADVTDDERATAKREIGKYAKILGEEPRVIRFAGRTIGQTGPVWHFQYTRLYELAKGYLVAAHDLHEGIKVAYAERPDDLPKAFENDLVREFVEDELRYRKIIGSEHARAE
;
A
#
# COMPACT_ATOMS: atom_id res chain seq x y z
N MET A 1 -7.27 20.33 7.53
CA MET A 1 -6.87 19.12 6.79
C MET A 1 -7.62 17.97 7.42
N SER A 2 -8.58 17.38 6.72
CA SER A 2 -9.29 16.20 7.22
C SER A 2 -8.27 15.08 7.38
N SER A 3 -8.05 14.61 8.60
CA SER A 3 -7.22 13.42 8.82
C SER A 3 -7.99 12.22 8.30
N GLU A 4 -7.80 11.90 7.02
CA GLU A 4 -8.32 10.65 6.45
C GLU A 4 -7.68 9.47 7.20
N ILE A 5 -8.49 8.44 7.42
CA ILE A 5 -8.09 7.21 8.10
C ILE A 5 -7.98 6.14 7.02
N ALA A 6 -6.78 5.62 6.84
CA ALA A 6 -6.51 4.46 6.00
C ALA A 6 -6.58 3.19 6.83
N GLU A 7 -7.01 2.11 6.18
CA GLU A 7 -7.12 0.78 6.78
C GLU A 7 -6.27 -0.21 5.99
N PHE A 8 -5.38 -0.93 6.67
CA PHE A 8 -4.70 -2.10 6.14
C PHE A 8 -5.36 -3.36 6.71
N PRO A 9 -6.11 -4.13 5.91
CA PRO A 9 -6.66 -5.39 6.35
C PRO A 9 -5.53 -6.40 6.55
N LEU A 10 -5.67 -7.24 7.57
CA LEU A 10 -4.80 -8.37 7.81
C LEU A 10 -5.52 -9.66 7.37
N PRO A 11 -4.78 -10.68 6.89
CA PRO A 11 -5.38 -11.96 6.52
C PRO A 11 -6.06 -12.63 7.73
N ALA A 12 -7.02 -13.53 7.47
CA ALA A 12 -7.80 -14.16 8.54
C ALA A 12 -6.95 -15.07 9.44
N ASP A 13 -5.92 -15.65 8.85
CA ASP A 13 -4.89 -16.52 9.43
C ASP A 13 -3.61 -15.75 9.82
N VAL A 14 -3.67 -14.42 9.90
CA VAL A 14 -2.51 -13.58 10.28
C VAL A 14 -1.94 -14.03 11.63
N THR A 15 -0.63 -14.21 11.66
CA THR A 15 0.10 -14.48 12.90
C THR A 15 0.33 -13.20 13.71
N ASP A 16 0.62 -13.35 15.00
CA ASP A 16 0.96 -12.20 15.84
C ASP A 16 2.26 -11.51 15.38
N ASP A 17 3.21 -12.27 14.82
CA ASP A 17 4.45 -11.75 14.26
C ASP A 17 4.22 -10.92 12.99
N GLU A 18 3.32 -11.37 12.11
CA GLU A 18 2.92 -10.62 10.92
C GLU A 18 2.15 -9.34 11.27
N ARG A 19 1.26 -9.43 12.27
CA ARG A 19 0.57 -8.26 12.82
C ARG A 19 1.56 -7.25 13.39
N ALA A 20 2.52 -7.71 14.19
CA ALA A 20 3.56 -6.87 14.76
C ALA A 20 4.44 -6.25 13.66
N THR A 21 4.76 -7.02 12.62
CA THR A 21 5.50 -6.54 11.45
C THR A 21 4.73 -5.46 10.70
N ALA A 22 3.46 -5.70 10.36
CA ALA A 22 2.60 -4.72 9.71
C ALA A 22 2.54 -3.41 10.50
N LYS A 23 2.31 -3.50 11.81
CA LYS A 23 2.26 -2.33 12.71
C LYS A 23 3.59 -1.58 12.74
N ARG A 24 4.70 -2.31 12.92
CA ARG A 24 6.04 -1.73 12.99
C ARG A 24 6.41 -1.03 11.69
N GLU A 25 6.21 -1.69 10.55
CA GLU A 25 6.64 -1.17 9.25
C GLU A 25 5.75 -0.02 8.76
N ILE A 26 4.42 -0.11 8.93
CA ILE A 26 3.52 1.02 8.63
C ILE A 26 3.80 2.20 9.58
N GLY A 27 4.04 1.90 10.87
CA GLY A 27 4.32 2.89 11.91
C GLY A 27 5.61 3.70 11.70
N LYS A 28 6.54 3.24 10.86
CA LYS A 28 7.72 4.02 10.45
C LYS A 28 7.35 5.26 9.62
N TYR A 29 6.26 5.18 8.86
CA TYR A 29 5.90 6.19 7.85
C TYR A 29 4.56 6.89 8.15
N ALA A 30 3.68 6.24 8.90
CA ALA A 30 2.35 6.75 9.23
C ALA A 30 2.06 6.70 10.73
N LYS A 31 1.25 7.65 11.21
CA LYS A 31 0.76 7.63 12.60
C LYS A 31 -0.31 6.55 12.74
N ILE A 32 -0.05 5.51 13.53
CA ILE A 32 -1.06 4.51 13.88
C ILE A 32 -2.15 5.16 14.75
N LEU A 33 -3.41 4.93 14.37
CA LEU A 33 -4.60 5.49 15.03
C LEU A 33 -5.38 4.42 15.81
N GLY A 34 -5.25 3.15 15.42
CA GLY A 34 -5.87 2.04 16.13
C GLY A 34 -5.47 0.70 15.52
N GLU A 35 -5.59 -0.35 16.34
CA GLU A 35 -5.41 -1.73 15.90
C GLU A 35 -6.62 -2.55 16.33
N GLU A 36 -7.10 -3.38 15.41
CA GLU A 36 -8.08 -4.42 15.70
C GLU A 36 -7.50 -5.77 15.25
N PRO A 37 -8.08 -6.90 15.66
CA PRO A 37 -7.55 -8.23 15.33
C PRO A 37 -7.36 -8.51 13.83
N ARG A 38 -7.97 -7.73 12.93
CA ARG A 38 -7.85 -7.93 11.48
C ARG A 38 -7.60 -6.65 10.68
N VAL A 39 -7.31 -5.54 11.34
CA VAL A 39 -7.06 -4.27 10.64
C VAL A 39 -6.11 -3.36 11.42
N ILE A 40 -5.24 -2.67 10.70
CA ILE A 40 -4.41 -1.59 11.21
C ILE A 40 -4.95 -0.28 10.64
N ARG A 41 -5.34 0.64 11.52
CA ARG A 41 -5.79 1.99 11.15
C ARG A 41 -4.67 2.99 11.34
N PHE A 42 -4.44 3.84 10.34
CA PHE A 42 -3.39 4.86 10.39
C PHE A 42 -3.79 6.13 9.64
N ALA A 43 -3.09 7.23 9.91
CA ALA A 43 -3.30 8.50 9.24
C ALA A 43 -2.80 8.43 7.79
N GLY A 44 -3.72 8.58 6.84
CA GLY A 44 -3.45 8.46 5.40
C GLY A 44 -4.73 8.23 4.62
N ARG A 45 -4.60 8.14 3.30
CA ARG A 45 -5.71 7.93 2.38
C ARG A 45 -5.43 6.70 1.53
N THR A 46 -6.40 5.78 1.42
CA THR A 46 -6.33 4.68 0.46
C THR A 46 -6.50 5.23 -0.95
N ILE A 47 -5.51 4.98 -1.82
CA ILE A 47 -5.49 5.48 -3.20
C ILE A 47 -5.63 4.37 -4.24
N GLY A 48 -5.49 3.11 -3.85
CA GLY A 48 -5.65 1.99 -4.77
C GLY A 48 -5.44 0.64 -4.11
N GLN A 49 -5.68 -0.40 -4.88
CA GLN A 49 -5.41 -1.78 -4.49
C GLN A 49 -5.23 -2.65 -5.73
N THR A 50 -4.40 -3.68 -5.63
CA THR A 50 -4.41 -4.76 -6.63
C THR A 50 -5.06 -6.00 -6.04
N GLY A 51 -5.65 -6.81 -6.91
CA GLY A 51 -6.06 -8.17 -6.57
C GLY A 51 -4.85 -9.10 -6.38
N PRO A 52 -5.11 -10.42 -6.29
CA PRO A 52 -4.05 -11.41 -6.26
C PRO A 52 -3.18 -11.31 -7.51
N VAL A 53 -1.88 -11.21 -7.33
CA VAL A 53 -0.90 -11.17 -8.41
C VAL A 53 0.37 -11.86 -7.94
N TRP A 54 0.82 -12.87 -8.69
CA TRP A 54 1.93 -13.73 -8.29
C TRP A 54 1.69 -14.37 -6.91
N HIS A 55 2.64 -14.27 -5.96
CA HIS A 55 2.46 -14.75 -4.58
C HIS A 55 1.84 -13.71 -3.65
N PHE A 56 1.45 -12.53 -4.14
CA PHE A 56 0.70 -11.56 -3.34
C PHE A 56 -0.77 -11.90 -3.35
N GLN A 57 -1.36 -12.09 -2.16
CA GLN A 57 -2.80 -12.26 -2.02
C GLN A 57 -3.54 -10.95 -2.34
N TYR A 58 -2.96 -9.82 -1.95
CA TYR A 58 -3.42 -8.47 -2.30
C TYR A 58 -2.33 -7.44 -2.01
N THR A 59 -2.45 -6.28 -2.65
CA THR A 59 -1.72 -5.07 -2.28
C THR A 59 -2.70 -3.94 -1.97
N ARG A 60 -2.26 -3.00 -1.14
CA ARG A 60 -2.97 -1.77 -0.79
C ARG A 60 -2.04 -0.59 -0.92
N LEU A 61 -2.51 0.45 -1.59
CA LEU A 61 -1.75 1.65 -1.90
C LEU A 61 -2.33 2.81 -1.11
N TYR A 62 -1.45 3.60 -0.51
CA TYR A 62 -1.81 4.69 0.38
C TYR A 62 -1.03 5.95 0.07
N GLU A 63 -1.71 7.08 0.16
CA GLU A 63 -1.12 8.40 0.23
C GLU A 63 -1.00 8.81 1.71
N LEU A 64 0.19 9.24 2.10
CA LEU A 64 0.54 9.70 3.44
C LEU A 64 0.91 11.19 3.38
N ALA A 65 1.06 11.82 4.55
CA ALA A 65 1.42 13.24 4.63
C ALA A 65 2.77 13.61 4.00
N LYS A 66 3.69 12.64 3.84
CA LYS A 66 5.07 12.87 3.34
C LYS A 66 5.45 12.03 2.13
N GLY A 67 4.54 11.20 1.61
CA GLY A 67 4.84 10.28 0.51
C GLY A 67 3.77 9.22 0.37
N TYR A 68 4.16 8.07 -0.14
CA TYR A 68 3.27 6.99 -0.52
C TYR A 68 3.73 5.67 0.07
N LEU A 69 2.78 4.80 0.39
CA LEU A 69 3.05 3.51 1.01
C LEU A 69 2.29 2.42 0.28
N VAL A 70 2.96 1.29 0.06
CA VAL A 70 2.31 0.04 -0.31
C VAL A 70 2.44 -0.95 0.82
N ALA A 71 1.34 -1.59 1.18
CA ALA A 71 1.33 -2.72 2.10
C ALA A 71 0.67 -3.91 1.40
N ALA A 72 1.26 -5.09 1.54
CA ALA A 72 0.84 -6.28 0.82
C ALA A 72 0.95 -7.51 1.71
N HIS A 73 0.12 -8.51 1.43
CA HIS A 73 0.26 -9.83 2.01
C HIS A 73 0.83 -10.79 0.96
N ASP A 74 2.05 -11.24 1.23
CA ASP A 74 2.82 -12.20 0.45
C ASP A 74 2.65 -13.60 1.05
N LEU A 75 2.22 -14.57 0.25
CA LEU A 75 1.97 -15.93 0.71
C LEU A 75 3.26 -16.69 1.09
N HIS A 76 4.43 -16.22 0.68
CA HIS A 76 5.71 -16.83 1.02
C HIS A 76 6.44 -16.10 2.15
N GLU A 77 6.32 -14.77 2.20
CA GLU A 77 7.10 -13.91 3.09
C GLU A 77 6.26 -13.17 4.15
N GLY A 78 4.94 -13.30 4.10
CA GLY A 78 4.01 -12.63 5.01
C GLY A 78 3.77 -11.16 4.65
N ILE A 79 3.65 -10.28 5.64
CA ILE A 79 3.36 -8.87 5.38
C ILE A 79 4.59 -8.12 4.86
N LYS A 80 4.46 -7.53 3.67
CA LYS A 80 5.44 -6.61 3.09
C LYS A 80 4.92 -5.19 3.10
N VAL A 81 5.80 -4.24 3.43
CA VAL A 81 5.50 -2.81 3.41
C VAL A 81 6.67 -2.10 2.76
N ALA A 82 6.38 -1.20 1.83
CA ALA A 82 7.37 -0.33 1.21
C ALA A 82 6.85 1.10 1.13
N TYR A 83 7.80 2.04 1.12
CA TYR A 83 7.53 3.47 1.10
C TYR A 83 8.30 4.13 -0.05
N ALA A 84 7.68 5.13 -0.64
CA ALA A 84 8.30 5.98 -1.64
C ALA A 84 7.89 7.45 -1.41
N GLU A 85 8.80 8.38 -1.69
CA GLU A 85 8.48 9.82 -1.63
C GLU A 85 7.55 10.24 -2.78
N ARG A 86 7.69 9.58 -3.94
CA ARG A 86 6.89 9.83 -5.14
C ARG A 86 6.04 8.61 -5.48
N PRO A 87 4.83 8.80 -6.05
CA PRO A 87 3.96 7.68 -6.36
C PRO A 87 4.51 6.82 -7.50
N ASP A 88 5.26 7.40 -8.46
CA ASP A 88 5.92 6.68 -9.56
C ASP A 88 7.03 5.70 -9.10
N ASP A 89 7.50 5.85 -7.86
CA ASP A 89 8.54 5.01 -7.28
C ASP A 89 7.96 3.83 -6.50
N LEU A 90 6.66 3.83 -6.16
CA LEU A 90 6.01 2.71 -5.46
C LEU A 90 6.12 1.37 -6.21
N PRO A 91 5.88 1.30 -7.55
CA PRO A 91 6.06 0.05 -8.28
C PRO A 91 7.47 -0.51 -8.15
N LYS A 92 8.50 0.34 -8.03
CA LYS A 92 9.90 -0.08 -7.96
C LYS A 92 10.27 -0.84 -6.67
N ALA A 93 9.37 -0.86 -5.68
CA ALA A 93 9.53 -1.67 -4.48
C ALA A 93 9.37 -3.17 -4.72
N PHE A 94 8.83 -3.56 -5.88
CA PHE A 94 8.63 -4.96 -6.25
C PHE A 94 9.68 -5.41 -7.26
N GLU A 95 10.27 -6.58 -7.06
CA GLU A 95 11.24 -7.15 -8.00
C GLU A 95 10.57 -7.81 -9.21
N ASN A 96 9.35 -8.32 -9.04
CA ASN A 96 8.64 -9.02 -10.11
C ASN A 96 7.91 -8.04 -11.05
N ASP A 97 8.26 -8.08 -12.33
CA ASP A 97 7.75 -7.14 -13.33
C ASP A 97 6.21 -7.13 -13.47
N LEU A 98 5.54 -8.27 -13.31
CA LEU A 98 4.07 -8.34 -13.35
C LEU A 98 3.45 -7.58 -12.17
N VAL A 99 4.01 -7.71 -10.97
CA VAL A 99 3.52 -6.98 -9.80
C VAL A 99 3.74 -5.48 -9.97
N ARG A 100 4.90 -5.09 -10.52
CA ARG A 100 5.23 -3.68 -10.82
C ARG A 100 4.21 -3.08 -11.78
N GLU A 101 3.93 -3.76 -12.88
CA GLU A 101 2.96 -3.33 -13.90
C GLU A 101 1.56 -3.14 -13.32
N PHE A 102 1.08 -4.10 -12.52
CA PHE A 102 -0.24 -4.00 -11.89
C PHE A 102 -0.35 -2.83 -10.90
N VAL A 103 0.69 -2.56 -10.12
CA VAL A 103 0.72 -1.40 -9.21
C VAL A 103 0.76 -0.10 -10.00
N GLU A 104 1.57 -0.03 -11.06
CA GLU A 104 1.67 1.14 -11.91
C GLU A 104 0.34 1.45 -12.61
N ASP A 105 -0.32 0.43 -13.17
CA ASP A 105 -1.60 0.59 -13.85
C ASP A 105 -2.73 0.97 -12.90
N GLU A 106 -2.77 0.43 -11.67
CA GLU A 106 -3.73 0.89 -10.65
C GLU A 106 -3.50 2.37 -10.32
N LEU A 107 -2.25 2.81 -10.16
CA LEU A 107 -1.94 4.23 -9.89
C LEU A 107 -2.33 5.13 -11.08
N ARG A 108 -2.11 4.69 -12.33
CA ARG A 108 -2.54 5.40 -13.54
C ARG A 108 -4.05 5.45 -13.67
N TYR A 109 -4.73 4.33 -13.45
CA TYR A 109 -6.19 4.22 -13.49
C TYR A 109 -6.85 5.17 -12.49
N ARG A 110 -6.25 5.28 -11.30
CA ARG A 110 -6.66 6.20 -10.22
C ARG A 110 -6.22 7.66 -10.46
N LYS A 111 -5.50 7.93 -11.55
CA LYS A 111 -4.96 9.25 -11.94
C LYS A 111 -4.00 9.84 -10.90
N ILE A 112 -3.31 8.98 -10.15
CA ILE A 112 -2.28 9.39 -9.19
C ILE A 112 -0.98 9.71 -9.93
N ILE A 113 -0.63 8.89 -10.92
CA ILE A 113 0.53 9.09 -11.81
C ILE A 113 0.07 9.27 -13.27
N GLY A 114 0.95 9.83 -14.11
CA GLY A 114 0.69 9.99 -15.55
C GLY A 114 -0.32 11.09 -15.92
N SER A 115 -0.69 11.98 -14.99
CA SER A 115 -1.66 13.07 -15.20
C SER A 115 -1.14 14.26 -16.04
N GLU A 116 -0.04 14.08 -16.80
CA GLU A 116 0.33 15.00 -17.90
C GLU A 116 -0.43 14.72 -19.22
N HIS A 117 -1.32 13.73 -19.29
CA HIS A 117 -2.19 13.49 -20.46
C HIS A 117 -3.67 13.81 -20.23
N ALA A 118 -3.92 15.04 -19.76
CA ALA A 118 -5.17 15.78 -20.03
C ALA A 118 -4.90 17.28 -20.33
N ARG A 119 -3.73 17.59 -20.90
CA ARG A 119 -3.40 18.89 -21.50
C ARG A 119 -2.64 18.70 -22.84
N ALA A 120 -3.31 18.06 -23.79
CA ALA A 120 -3.05 18.05 -25.22
C ALA A 120 -4.21 17.22 -25.79
N GLU A 121 -5.19 17.70 -26.57
CA GLU A 121 -5.40 18.93 -27.35
C GLU A 121 -6.88 19.33 -27.25
#